data_AF-A0A0B4DGM0-F1
#
_entry.id   AF-A0A0B4DGM0-F1
#
_cell.length_a   1.000
_cell.length_b   1.000
_cell.length_c   1.000
_cell.angle_alpha   90.00
_cell.angle_beta   90.00
_cell.angle_gamma   90.00
#
_symmetry.space_group_name_H-M   'P 1'
#
loop_
_entity.id
_entity.type
_entity.pdbx_description
1 polymer ?
#
loop_
_entity_poly.entity_id
_entity_poly.type
_entity_poly.pdbx_seq_one_letter_code
_entity_poly.pdbx_strand_id
1 'polypeptide(L)'
;MAGEGGNIVRNVFGKSYKEAEGIMKDASNGTLDFKSPQENTFYGKQGGKKFDEYQGKKETQPLLVKQVKCYEDFTCTKEVKIIKKGVKYYFKATQYSRTPSKSELKNLKWAIQYDDTPLANASQVTGEEKISYTVPKERKLTKLKVYAFFKAPDEQVKAEVSFKILPPIIIFVNGYWNVSWLQKDALGFSDGKSLAGYWGTSLRAKAIQYFGSDSEVFFLNGADTAFSSGNKRYANGKDFAVSRFDNKQSKFYKAIFEDSRRIMVVSHSMGGAFAEGVISVLKEKKLNVEKVVHLSPADNSGFSANYPDKTYQLDISWDPVLMYKNLNDRDYIGGVKAAGLMQNPGHDQYGHANTKLEGYVWDWFEDLEVITLTFSRTETVYQRMPSDGLGPATSIPLKVNIYKSSGMKHNKQFIKIYKNKETYHEHSKNEYEKS
;
A
#
# COMPACT_ATOMS: atom_id res chain seq x y z
N MET A 1 -2.48 53.39 70.69
CA MET A 1 -2.30 52.20 69.84
C MET A 1 -1.38 52.60 68.69
N ALA A 2 -0.14 52.15 68.71
CA ALA A 2 0.83 52.38 67.65
C ALA A 2 0.54 51.36 66.53
N GLY A 3 0.17 51.84 65.33
CA GLY A 3 0.19 51.02 64.14
C GLY A 3 1.62 50.91 63.64
N GLU A 4 2.18 49.71 63.63
CA GLU A 4 3.50 49.43 63.05
C GLU A 4 3.52 49.88 61.58
N GLY A 5 4.47 50.76 61.25
CA GLY A 5 4.64 51.30 59.91
C GLY A 5 5.06 50.20 58.93
N GLY A 6 4.17 49.84 58.01
CA GLY A 6 4.48 48.91 56.93
C GLY A 6 5.47 49.54 55.94
N ASN A 7 6.61 48.87 55.72
CA ASN A 7 7.54 49.24 54.68
C ASN A 7 6.91 49.04 53.29
N ILE A 8 6.75 50.13 52.53
CA ILE A 8 6.35 50.06 51.12
C ILE A 8 7.62 49.77 50.30
N VAL A 9 7.76 48.53 49.82
CA VAL A 9 8.74 48.20 48.79
C VAL A 9 8.08 48.36 47.42
N ARG A 10 8.54 49.31 46.61
CA ARG A 10 8.19 49.43 45.19
C ARG A 10 9.40 49.06 44.34
N ASN A 11 9.22 48.16 43.38
CA ASN A 11 10.08 48.10 42.21
C ASN A 11 9.52 49.08 41.17
N VAL A 12 10.15 50.24 41.04
CA VAL A 12 9.78 51.24 40.01
C VAL A 12 10.84 51.19 38.92
N PHE A 13 10.44 50.86 37.69
CA PHE A 13 11.25 51.13 36.51
C PHE A 13 10.84 52.51 35.97
N GLY A 14 11.69 53.52 36.13
CA GLY A 14 11.47 54.90 35.68
C GLY A 14 11.75 55.97 36.76
N LYS A 15 11.65 57.26 36.38
CA LYS A 15 11.81 58.39 37.32
C LYS A 15 10.54 58.58 38.14
N SER A 16 10.67 58.69 39.46
CA SER A 16 9.57 59.01 40.39
C SER A 16 9.76 60.41 40.96
N TYR A 17 8.70 61.23 40.98
CA TYR A 17 8.70 62.56 41.60
C TYR A 17 7.85 62.53 42.88
N LYS A 18 8.34 63.18 43.94
CA LYS A 18 7.62 63.39 45.21
C LYS A 18 7.76 64.85 45.59
N GLU A 19 6.66 65.45 46.04
CA GLU A 19 6.59 66.82 46.51
C GLU A 19 6.04 66.80 47.94
N ALA A 20 6.63 67.58 48.85
CA ALA A 20 6.26 67.63 50.26
C ALA A 20 6.37 69.07 50.76
N GLU A 21 5.46 69.48 51.65
CA GLU A 21 5.45 70.85 52.21
C GLU A 21 6.63 71.11 53.16
N GLY A 22 7.24 70.06 53.73
CA GLY A 22 8.43 70.16 54.57
C GLY A 22 9.16 68.83 54.69
N ILE A 23 10.49 68.89 54.71
CA ILE A 23 11.38 67.72 54.81
C ILE A 23 12.29 67.90 56.02
N MET A 24 12.33 66.92 56.92
CA MET A 24 13.41 66.80 57.90
C MET A 24 14.52 65.90 57.35
N LYS A 25 15.76 66.39 57.43
CA LYS A 25 16.98 65.65 57.09
C LYS A 25 17.68 65.22 58.37
N ASP A 26 17.96 63.93 58.47
CA ASP A 26 18.85 63.39 59.50
C ASP A 26 20.03 62.68 58.81
N ALA A 27 21.24 63.00 59.23
CA ALA A 27 22.50 62.50 58.66
C ALA A 27 23.37 61.78 59.70
N SER A 28 22.77 61.32 60.80
CA SER A 28 23.49 60.73 61.92
C SER A 28 24.07 59.33 61.66
N ASN A 29 23.60 58.61 60.64
CA ASN A 29 24.00 57.21 60.38
C ASN A 29 24.54 56.97 58.95
N GLY A 30 25.19 57.97 58.34
CA GLY A 30 25.83 57.83 57.02
C GLY A 30 24.87 57.62 55.82
N THR A 31 23.56 57.65 56.07
CA THR A 31 22.50 57.53 55.06
C THR A 31 21.54 58.70 55.23
N LEU A 32 21.16 59.36 54.12
CA LEU A 32 20.33 60.56 54.15
C LEU A 32 18.85 60.15 54.11
N ASP A 33 18.21 60.09 55.28
CA ASP A 33 16.81 59.71 55.41
C ASP A 33 15.89 60.93 55.26
N PHE A 34 14.91 60.82 54.36
CA PHE A 34 13.86 61.82 54.14
C PHE A 34 12.56 61.33 54.75
N LYS A 35 12.17 61.89 55.91
CA LYS A 35 10.91 61.55 56.59
C LYS A 35 9.89 62.68 56.45
N SER A 36 8.69 62.35 55.94
CA SER A 36 7.55 63.27 55.91
C SER A 36 6.83 63.22 57.27
N PRO A 37 6.51 64.36 57.91
CA PRO A 37 5.86 64.38 59.22
C PRO A 37 4.37 64.03 59.20
N GLN A 38 3.72 63.99 58.03
CA GLN A 38 2.30 63.64 57.90
C GLN A 38 2.07 62.56 56.84
N GLU A 39 1.04 61.77 57.09
CA GLU A 39 0.61 60.57 56.38
C GLU A 39 0.51 60.79 54.86
N ASN A 40 1.31 60.07 54.07
CA ASN A 40 1.30 60.20 52.62
C ASN A 40 0.14 59.39 52.01
N THR A 41 -0.87 60.08 51.45
CA THR A 41 -1.97 59.42 50.73
C THR A 41 -1.62 59.29 49.24
N PHE A 42 -1.55 58.06 48.72
CA PHE A 42 -1.25 57.79 47.30
C PHE A 42 -2.53 57.64 46.47
N TYR A 43 -2.80 58.59 45.57
CA TYR A 43 -3.85 58.45 44.56
C TYR A 43 -3.27 57.89 43.26
N GLY A 44 -3.44 56.58 43.02
CA GLY A 44 -3.30 56.03 41.68
C GLY A 44 -4.44 56.55 40.79
N LYS A 45 -4.17 56.82 39.50
CA LYS A 45 -5.13 57.37 38.52
C LYS A 45 -6.46 56.58 38.36
N GLN A 46 -6.59 55.42 38.99
CA GLN A 46 -7.80 54.58 39.02
C GLN A 46 -8.09 53.93 40.39
N GLY A 47 -7.59 54.48 41.50
CA GLY A 47 -7.82 53.91 42.84
C GLY A 47 -7.04 52.60 43.05
N GLY A 48 -5.87 52.68 43.67
CA GLY A 48 -5.10 51.48 44.03
C GLY A 48 -5.84 50.63 45.06
N LYS A 49 -5.83 49.30 44.91
CA LYS A 49 -6.34 48.36 45.92
C LYS A 49 -5.35 48.19 47.06
N LYS A 50 -5.86 47.96 48.28
CA LYS A 50 -5.03 47.57 49.44
C LYS A 50 -4.36 46.22 49.17
N PHE A 51 -3.15 46.01 49.71
CA PHE A 51 -2.39 44.76 49.55
C PHE A 51 -3.22 43.54 49.98
N ASP A 52 -4.00 43.69 51.04
CA ASP A 52 -4.87 42.67 51.62
C ASP A 52 -6.07 42.30 50.72
N GLU A 53 -6.39 43.16 49.74
CA GLU A 53 -7.45 42.96 48.73
C GLU A 53 -6.88 42.44 47.39
N TYR A 54 -5.56 42.27 47.29
CA TYR A 54 -4.92 41.71 46.12
C TYR A 54 -5.03 40.18 46.15
N GLN A 55 -6.04 39.65 45.46
CA GLN A 55 -5.99 38.25 45.03
C GLN A 55 -5.06 38.15 43.82
N GLY A 56 -3.90 37.54 44.00
CA GLY A 56 -3.03 37.16 42.89
C GLY A 56 -3.85 36.43 41.84
N LYS A 57 -3.65 36.77 40.55
CA LYS A 57 -4.25 35.99 39.45
C LYS A 57 -3.87 34.54 39.68
N LYS A 58 -4.85 33.68 40.03
CA LYS A 58 -4.67 32.23 39.98
C LYS A 58 -4.08 31.92 38.62
N GLU A 59 -2.88 31.37 38.57
CA GLU A 59 -2.34 30.82 37.33
C GLU A 59 -3.35 29.78 36.83
N THR A 60 -4.17 30.18 35.87
CA THR A 60 -5.09 29.29 35.20
C THR A 60 -4.24 28.27 34.47
N GLN A 61 -4.22 27.04 35.00
CA GLN A 61 -3.57 25.92 34.34
C GLN A 61 -3.97 25.89 32.86
N PRO A 62 -2.99 25.72 31.95
CA PRO A 62 -3.27 25.72 30.52
C PRO A 62 -4.26 24.61 30.17
N LEU A 63 -5.27 24.96 29.38
CA LEU A 63 -6.23 24.00 28.87
C LEU A 63 -5.56 23.15 27.78
N LEU A 64 -5.50 21.85 28.03
CA LEU A 64 -4.91 20.85 27.13
C LEU A 64 -5.91 19.73 26.91
N VAL A 65 -5.92 19.17 25.71
CA VAL A 65 -6.59 17.89 25.46
C VAL A 65 -5.72 16.79 26.06
N LYS A 66 -6.33 15.78 26.68
CA LYS A 66 -5.65 14.63 27.28
C LYS A 66 -5.98 13.31 26.59
N GLN A 67 -7.12 13.22 25.91
CA GLN A 67 -7.51 11.99 25.22
C GLN A 67 -8.42 12.27 24.04
N VAL A 68 -8.15 11.59 22.91
CA VAL A 68 -8.99 11.57 21.72
C VAL A 68 -9.35 10.13 21.42
N LYS A 69 -10.63 9.86 21.09
CA LYS A 69 -11.14 8.51 20.80
C LYS A 69 -11.95 8.48 19.51
N CYS A 70 -12.05 7.30 18.90
CA CYS A 70 -12.84 7.03 17.69
C CYS A 70 -14.06 6.14 18.00
N TYR A 71 -15.19 6.40 17.33
CA TYR A 71 -16.49 5.76 17.57
C TYR A 71 -17.23 5.47 16.24
N GLU A 72 -18.12 4.47 16.25
CA GLU A 72 -18.98 4.14 15.10
C GLU A 72 -20.13 5.14 14.90
N ASP A 73 -20.62 5.77 15.97
CA ASP A 73 -21.73 6.70 15.92
C ASP A 73 -21.59 7.88 16.91
N PHE A 74 -22.53 8.83 16.83
CA PHE A 74 -22.61 9.97 17.74
C PHE A 74 -23.14 9.63 19.13
N THR A 75 -23.79 8.47 19.31
CA THR A 75 -24.35 8.02 20.59
C THR A 75 -23.31 7.43 21.53
N CYS A 76 -22.08 7.22 21.03
CA CYS A 76 -20.82 7.10 21.79
C CYS A 76 -20.78 5.94 22.80
N THR A 77 -21.10 4.72 22.38
CA THR A 77 -21.07 3.55 23.31
C THR A 77 -19.85 2.65 23.15
N LYS A 78 -19.19 2.61 21.98
CA LYS A 78 -18.06 1.69 21.73
C LYS A 78 -16.89 2.37 21.01
N GLU A 79 -15.73 2.35 21.65
CA GLU A 79 -14.47 2.81 21.04
C GLU A 79 -14.02 1.85 19.93
N VAL A 80 -13.55 2.41 18.82
CA VAL A 80 -13.12 1.67 17.63
C VAL A 80 -11.61 1.86 17.43
N LYS A 81 -10.91 0.75 17.22
CA LYS A 81 -9.48 0.75 16.86
C LYS A 81 -9.21 0.30 15.42
N ILE A 82 -10.21 -0.31 14.77
CA ILE A 82 -10.11 -0.79 13.38
C ILE A 82 -11.27 -0.21 12.58
N ILE A 83 -10.96 0.55 11.53
CA ILE A 83 -11.95 1.24 10.69
C ILE A 83 -11.97 0.71 9.25
N LYS A 84 -13.12 0.81 8.59
CA LYS A 84 -13.29 0.50 7.16
C LYS A 84 -13.17 1.77 6.31
N LYS A 85 -12.49 1.68 5.17
CA LYS A 85 -12.42 2.81 4.23
C LYS A 85 -13.79 3.04 3.57
N GLY A 86 -14.12 4.30 3.29
CA GLY A 86 -15.42 4.72 2.75
C GLY A 86 -16.56 4.70 3.77
N VAL A 87 -16.31 4.31 5.02
CA VAL A 87 -17.27 4.40 6.13
C VAL A 87 -16.95 5.64 6.96
N LYS A 88 -18.00 6.34 7.39
CA LYS A 88 -17.89 7.52 8.26
C LYS A 88 -17.68 7.06 9.70
N TYR A 89 -16.65 7.60 10.36
CA TYR A 89 -16.39 7.40 11.79
C TYR A 89 -16.33 8.74 12.51
N TYR A 90 -16.49 8.70 13.84
CA TYR A 90 -16.57 9.89 14.68
C TYR A 90 -15.40 9.96 15.64
N PHE A 91 -14.80 11.13 15.78
CA PHE A 91 -13.68 11.40 16.66
C PHE A 91 -14.06 12.43 17.70
N LYS A 92 -13.68 12.22 18.95
CA LYS A 92 -14.05 13.08 20.08
C LYS A 92 -12.88 13.30 21.02
N ALA A 93 -12.67 14.55 21.44
CA ALA A 93 -11.86 14.87 22.61
C ALA A 93 -12.63 14.50 23.88
N THR A 94 -12.14 13.50 24.61
CA THR A 94 -12.88 12.86 25.72
C THR A 94 -12.40 13.28 27.09
N GLN A 95 -11.16 13.79 27.19
CA GLN A 95 -10.58 14.26 28.44
C GLN A 95 -9.75 15.52 28.19
N TYR A 96 -9.78 16.42 29.18
CA TYR A 96 -9.07 17.69 29.19
C TYR A 96 -8.31 17.86 30.51
N SER A 97 -7.27 18.70 30.55
CA SER A 97 -6.53 19.02 31.79
C SER A 97 -7.40 19.66 32.88
N ARG A 98 -8.45 20.37 32.46
CA ARG A 98 -9.52 20.92 33.30
C ARG A 98 -10.78 21.07 32.46
N THR A 99 -11.92 21.31 33.12
CA THR A 99 -13.18 21.61 32.43
C THR A 99 -13.01 22.84 31.53
N PRO A 100 -13.21 22.71 30.20
CA PRO A 100 -13.14 23.84 29.28
C PRO A 100 -14.40 24.68 29.38
N SER A 101 -14.27 26.00 29.28
CA SER A 101 -15.41 26.90 29.09
C SER A 101 -15.91 26.87 27.64
N LYS A 102 -17.17 27.27 27.42
CA LYS A 102 -17.78 27.33 26.07
C LYS A 102 -17.00 28.23 25.11
N SER A 103 -16.38 29.30 25.59
CA SER A 103 -15.57 30.21 24.74
C SER A 103 -14.23 29.60 24.36
N GLU A 104 -13.60 28.84 25.27
CA GLU A 104 -12.33 28.16 25.00
C GLU A 104 -12.49 27.04 23.99
N LEU A 105 -13.60 26.30 24.04
CA LEU A 105 -13.92 25.24 23.08
C LEU A 105 -13.94 25.73 21.64
N LYS A 106 -14.30 27.00 21.38
CA LYS A 106 -14.24 27.61 20.04
C LYS A 106 -12.85 27.60 19.41
N ASN A 107 -11.79 27.45 20.23
CA ASN A 107 -10.41 27.38 19.78
C ASN A 107 -9.89 25.95 19.64
N LEU A 108 -10.72 24.93 19.87
CA LEU A 108 -10.33 23.54 19.66
C LEU A 108 -10.12 23.28 18.17
N LYS A 109 -8.95 22.80 17.81
CA LYS A 109 -8.54 22.49 16.43
C LYS A 109 -8.34 21.00 16.27
N TRP A 110 -8.45 20.56 15.02
CA TRP A 110 -8.26 19.18 14.62
C TRP A 110 -7.19 19.05 13.55
N ALA A 111 -6.45 17.95 13.58
CA ALA A 111 -5.53 17.60 12.51
C ALA A 111 -5.56 16.09 12.23
N ILE A 112 -5.21 15.74 11.00
CA ILE A 112 -5.31 14.39 10.47
C ILE A 112 -3.96 14.02 9.86
N GLN A 113 -3.48 12.83 10.19
CA GLN A 113 -2.29 12.23 9.60
C GLN A 113 -2.61 10.83 9.09
N TYR A 114 -2.08 10.52 7.91
CA TYR A 114 -2.16 9.20 7.31
C TYR A 114 -0.78 8.56 7.32
N ASP A 115 -0.63 7.36 7.87
CA ASP A 115 0.66 6.68 7.98
C ASP A 115 1.77 7.68 8.43
N ASP A 116 2.80 7.86 7.59
CA ASP A 116 3.93 8.78 7.82
C ASP A 116 3.85 10.06 6.94
N THR A 117 2.67 10.40 6.41
CA THR A 117 2.50 11.65 5.64
C THR A 117 2.59 12.88 6.55
N PRO A 118 2.87 14.07 6.01
CA PRO A 118 2.75 15.32 6.76
C PRO A 118 1.36 15.49 7.38
N LEU A 119 1.33 16.07 8.57
CA LEU A 119 0.11 16.37 9.29
C LEU A 119 -0.71 17.44 8.55
N ALA A 120 -1.99 17.17 8.31
CA ALA A 120 -2.91 18.11 7.68
C ALA A 120 -3.89 18.71 8.71
N ASN A 121 -3.90 20.03 8.84
CA ASN A 121 -4.87 20.71 9.70
C ASN A 121 -6.27 20.66 9.07
N ALA A 122 -7.28 20.38 9.90
CA ALA A 122 -8.69 20.40 9.52
C ALA A 122 -9.35 21.68 10.04
N SER A 123 -8.97 22.83 9.48
CA SER A 123 -9.43 24.15 9.94
C SER A 123 -10.95 24.34 9.83
N GLN A 124 -11.61 23.61 8.93
CA GLN A 124 -13.06 23.66 8.70
C GLN A 124 -13.92 23.16 9.85
N VAL A 125 -13.34 22.45 10.83
CA VAL A 125 -14.05 21.92 12.02
C VAL A 125 -13.52 22.51 13.32
N THR A 126 -12.91 23.70 13.25
CA THR A 126 -12.45 24.42 14.45
C THR A 126 -13.65 24.79 15.33
N GLY A 127 -13.54 24.52 16.63
CA GLY A 127 -14.59 24.78 17.61
C GLY A 127 -15.48 23.58 17.94
N GLU A 128 -15.38 22.50 17.16
CA GLU A 128 -16.20 21.30 17.33
C GLU A 128 -15.56 20.31 18.32
N GLU A 129 -16.30 19.88 19.33
CA GLU A 129 -15.85 18.84 20.28
C GLU A 129 -15.83 17.43 19.66
N LYS A 130 -16.59 17.24 18.57
CA LYS A 130 -16.69 15.98 17.84
C LYS A 130 -16.64 16.26 16.35
N ILE A 131 -15.87 15.46 15.62
CA ILE A 131 -15.80 15.54 14.16
C ILE A 131 -16.17 14.20 13.55
N SER A 132 -16.67 14.23 12.31
CA SER A 132 -16.85 13.02 11.51
C SER A 132 -15.85 13.01 10.37
N TYR A 133 -15.28 11.84 10.08
CA TYR A 133 -14.32 11.69 9.00
C TYR A 133 -14.57 10.40 8.22
N THR A 134 -14.46 10.49 6.89
CA THR A 134 -14.55 9.34 5.98
C THR A 134 -13.22 9.21 5.26
N VAL A 135 -12.55 8.08 5.44
CA VAL A 135 -11.29 7.82 4.74
C VAL A 135 -11.58 7.39 3.30
N PRO A 136 -10.90 7.97 2.28
CA PRO A 136 -11.06 7.55 0.89
C PRO A 136 -10.74 6.07 0.65
N LYS A 137 -11.49 5.39 -0.23
CA LYS A 137 -11.29 3.96 -0.52
C LYS A 137 -10.01 3.68 -1.30
N GLU A 138 -9.68 4.57 -2.22
CA GLU A 138 -8.61 4.48 -3.21
C GLU A 138 -7.19 4.66 -2.66
N ARG A 139 -7.00 5.09 -1.41
CA ARG A 139 -5.67 5.30 -0.85
C ARG A 139 -5.11 4.04 -0.18
N LYS A 140 -3.86 3.69 -0.51
CA LYS A 140 -3.09 2.62 0.16
C LYS A 140 -2.58 3.11 1.52
N LEU A 141 -3.46 3.09 2.51
CA LEU A 141 -3.18 3.52 3.88
C LEU A 141 -3.27 2.35 4.85
N THR A 142 -2.44 2.36 5.88
CA THR A 142 -2.43 1.35 6.96
C THR A 142 -2.99 1.90 8.27
N LYS A 143 -2.82 3.20 8.53
CA LYS A 143 -3.25 3.87 9.75
C LYS A 143 -3.77 5.29 9.50
N LEU A 144 -4.64 5.71 10.41
CA LEU A 144 -5.13 7.09 10.53
C LEU A 144 -4.88 7.55 11.97
N LYS A 145 -4.24 8.70 12.11
CA LYS A 145 -4.09 9.41 13.39
C LYS A 145 -4.90 10.70 13.34
N VAL A 146 -5.73 10.91 14.35
CA VAL A 146 -6.54 12.12 14.49
C VAL A 146 -6.20 12.81 15.81
N TYR A 147 -5.87 14.10 15.70
CA TYR A 147 -5.42 14.94 16.79
C TYR A 147 -6.46 16.00 17.10
N ALA A 148 -6.61 16.32 18.38
CA ALA A 148 -7.39 17.47 18.84
C ALA A 148 -6.52 18.31 19.79
N PHE A 149 -6.47 19.62 19.58
CA PHE A 149 -5.55 20.50 20.32
C PHE A 149 -5.99 21.96 20.34
N PHE A 150 -5.52 22.73 21.32
CA PHE A 150 -5.76 24.18 21.40
C PHE A 150 -4.58 25.02 20.84
N LYS A 151 -3.34 24.58 21.08
CA LYS A 151 -2.12 25.25 20.59
C LYS A 151 -1.44 24.45 19.47
N ALA A 152 -0.96 23.26 19.80
CA ALA A 152 -0.27 22.38 18.87
C ALA A 152 -0.68 20.91 19.11
N PRO A 153 -0.66 20.06 18.07
CA PRO A 153 -0.87 18.63 18.20
C PRO A 153 0.18 17.98 19.12
N ASP A 154 -0.23 16.97 19.88
CA ASP A 154 0.63 16.17 20.74
C ASP A 154 0.57 14.70 20.30
N GLU A 155 1.72 14.09 20.05
CA GLU A 155 1.82 12.70 19.58
C GLU A 155 1.31 11.69 20.62
N GLN A 156 1.27 12.05 21.90
CA GLN A 156 0.68 11.23 22.96
C GLN A 156 -0.85 11.37 23.04
N VAL A 157 -1.41 12.45 22.46
CA VAL A 157 -2.84 12.79 22.54
C VAL A 157 -3.48 12.70 21.15
N LYS A 158 -3.72 11.47 20.72
CA LYS A 158 -4.32 11.16 19.42
C LYS A 158 -5.22 9.93 19.48
N ALA A 159 -6.20 9.88 18.58
CA ALA A 159 -6.86 8.64 18.24
C ALA A 159 -6.09 7.99 17.09
N GLU A 160 -5.46 6.84 17.35
CA GLU A 160 -4.82 6.02 16.32
C GLU A 160 -5.73 4.83 16.00
N VAL A 161 -6.15 4.75 14.74
CA VAL A 161 -6.95 3.65 14.22
C VAL A 161 -6.26 3.01 13.03
N SER A 162 -6.34 1.68 12.95
CA SER A 162 -5.83 0.90 11.83
C SER A 162 -6.95 0.62 10.83
N PHE A 163 -6.62 0.40 9.56
CA PHE A 163 -7.61 -0.07 8.61
C PHE A 163 -7.81 -1.59 8.75
N LYS A 164 -9.04 -2.06 8.51
CA LYS A 164 -9.27 -3.50 8.33
C LYS A 164 -8.47 -3.96 7.10
N ILE A 165 -7.37 -4.67 7.33
CA ILE A 165 -6.65 -5.38 6.28
C ILE A 165 -7.48 -6.63 6.02
N LEU A 166 -8.20 -6.63 4.89
CA LEU A 166 -8.86 -7.83 4.42
C LEU A 166 -7.80 -8.77 3.85
N PRO A 167 -7.96 -10.10 4.01
CA PRO A 167 -7.03 -11.03 3.43
C PRO A 167 -6.87 -10.80 1.93
N PRO A 168 -5.70 -11.07 1.34
CA PRO A 168 -5.54 -11.00 -0.10
C PRO A 168 -6.48 -12.00 -0.82
N ILE A 169 -6.71 -11.77 -2.10
CA ILE A 169 -7.44 -12.67 -2.98
C ILE A 169 -6.48 -13.26 -3.99
N ILE A 170 -6.49 -14.58 -4.15
CA ILE A 170 -5.81 -15.27 -5.25
C ILE A 170 -6.87 -15.83 -6.19
N ILE A 171 -6.82 -15.43 -7.46
CA ILE A 171 -7.67 -15.94 -8.52
C ILE A 171 -6.85 -16.87 -9.40
N PHE A 172 -7.17 -18.16 -9.36
CA PHE A 172 -6.63 -19.15 -10.29
C PHE A 172 -7.53 -19.28 -11.52
N VAL A 173 -6.98 -19.13 -12.72
CA VAL A 173 -7.73 -19.18 -13.98
C VAL A 173 -7.31 -20.40 -14.78
N ASN A 174 -8.23 -21.36 -14.86
CA ASN A 174 -8.00 -22.64 -15.53
C ASN A 174 -7.86 -22.44 -17.05
N GLY A 175 -6.95 -23.20 -17.66
CA GLY A 175 -6.95 -23.41 -19.11
C GLY A 175 -7.92 -24.52 -19.53
N TYR A 176 -7.77 -25.02 -20.76
CA TYR A 176 -8.65 -26.05 -21.30
C TYR A 176 -8.80 -27.25 -20.34
N TRP A 177 -10.05 -27.58 -20.03
CA TRP A 177 -10.46 -28.62 -19.09
C TRP A 177 -11.66 -29.37 -19.67
N ASN A 178 -11.68 -30.68 -19.52
CA ASN A 178 -12.66 -31.57 -20.14
C ASN A 178 -13.98 -31.57 -19.33
N VAL A 179 -14.70 -30.44 -19.33
CA VAL A 179 -16.02 -30.30 -18.67
C VAL A 179 -17.11 -30.04 -19.70
N SER A 180 -18.25 -30.71 -19.51
CA SER A 180 -19.42 -30.53 -20.38
C SER A 180 -19.93 -29.08 -20.32
N TRP A 181 -20.38 -28.58 -21.47
CA TRP A 181 -20.85 -27.21 -21.68
C TRP A 181 -21.93 -26.72 -20.69
N LEU A 182 -22.71 -27.64 -20.10
CA LEU A 182 -23.71 -27.38 -19.06
C LEU A 182 -23.14 -26.83 -17.73
N GLN A 183 -21.82 -26.93 -17.53
CA GLN A 183 -21.15 -26.49 -16.31
C GLN A 183 -20.59 -25.05 -16.40
N LYS A 184 -20.53 -24.43 -17.59
CA LYS A 184 -19.87 -23.12 -17.79
C LYS A 184 -20.53 -21.98 -16.99
N ASP A 185 -21.85 -21.94 -16.86
CA ASP A 185 -22.55 -20.84 -16.17
C ASP A 185 -22.75 -21.07 -14.67
N ALA A 186 -22.92 -22.33 -14.23
CA ALA A 186 -23.04 -22.67 -12.80
C ALA A 186 -21.68 -22.80 -12.08
N LEU A 187 -20.60 -23.12 -12.81
CA LEU A 187 -19.26 -23.37 -12.26
C LEU A 187 -18.18 -22.41 -12.79
N GLY A 188 -18.52 -21.40 -13.61
CA GLY A 188 -17.54 -20.47 -14.18
C GLY A 188 -16.73 -19.66 -13.15
N PHE A 189 -17.21 -19.62 -11.91
CA PHE A 189 -16.51 -19.10 -10.74
C PHE A 189 -16.78 -19.99 -9.53
N SER A 190 -15.74 -20.36 -8.78
CA SER A 190 -15.87 -21.18 -7.58
C SER A 190 -14.84 -20.78 -6.53
N ASP A 191 -15.21 -20.85 -5.26
CA ASP A 191 -14.33 -20.86 -4.09
C ASP A 191 -14.05 -22.31 -3.61
N GLY A 192 -14.44 -23.32 -4.41
CA GLY A 192 -14.55 -24.72 -3.99
C GLY A 192 -13.88 -25.73 -4.91
N LYS A 193 -14.11 -27.01 -4.60
CA LYS A 193 -13.34 -28.17 -5.12
C LYS A 193 -13.43 -28.41 -6.63
N SER A 194 -14.52 -28.02 -7.29
CA SER A 194 -14.80 -28.40 -8.68
C SER A 194 -13.79 -27.85 -9.69
N LEU A 195 -13.49 -26.55 -9.62
CA LEU A 195 -12.45 -25.94 -10.46
C LEU A 195 -11.05 -26.08 -9.87
N ALA A 196 -10.96 -26.20 -8.54
CA ALA A 196 -9.70 -26.35 -7.82
C ALA A 196 -8.93 -27.63 -8.20
N GLY A 197 -9.64 -28.69 -8.59
CA GLY A 197 -9.04 -29.95 -9.05
C GLY A 197 -8.17 -29.83 -10.31
N TYR A 198 -8.28 -28.71 -11.04
CA TYR A 198 -7.39 -28.41 -12.17
C TYR A 198 -5.92 -28.28 -11.76
N TRP A 199 -5.67 -27.80 -10.54
CA TRP A 199 -4.38 -27.37 -10.05
C TRP A 199 -3.80 -28.35 -9.04
N GLY A 200 -2.51 -28.62 -9.18
CA GLY A 200 -1.78 -29.43 -8.21
C GLY A 200 -1.80 -28.78 -6.82
N THR A 201 -1.82 -29.62 -5.79
CA THR A 201 -1.85 -29.17 -4.38
C THR A 201 -0.55 -28.48 -4.00
N SER A 202 0.60 -28.96 -4.49
CA SER A 202 1.92 -28.42 -4.20
C SER A 202 2.13 -27.02 -4.80
N LEU A 203 1.78 -26.83 -6.09
CA LEU A 203 1.81 -25.51 -6.73
C LEU A 203 0.93 -24.51 -5.97
N ARG A 204 -0.32 -24.88 -5.66
CA ARG A 204 -1.24 -23.99 -4.95
C ARG A 204 -0.76 -23.64 -3.55
N ALA A 205 -0.25 -24.60 -2.80
CA ALA A 205 0.27 -24.37 -1.46
C ALA A 205 1.41 -23.33 -1.46
N LYS A 206 2.35 -23.45 -2.41
CA LYS A 206 3.44 -22.48 -2.55
C LYS A 206 2.95 -21.10 -2.98
N ALA A 207 2.02 -21.04 -3.94
CA ALA A 207 1.41 -19.77 -4.34
C ALA A 207 0.70 -19.06 -3.17
N ILE A 208 -0.09 -19.80 -2.38
CA ILE A 208 -0.77 -19.27 -1.19
C ILE A 208 0.25 -18.81 -0.16
N GLN A 209 1.27 -19.61 0.13
CA GLN A 209 2.33 -19.23 1.08
C GLN A 209 3.05 -17.95 0.65
N TYR A 210 3.38 -17.84 -0.64
CA TYR A 210 4.06 -16.69 -1.20
C TYR A 210 3.19 -15.41 -1.14
N PHE A 211 1.91 -15.51 -1.47
CA PHE A 211 1.01 -14.36 -1.52
C PHE A 211 0.44 -13.94 -0.15
N GLY A 212 0.39 -14.87 0.80
CA GLY A 212 -0.13 -14.69 2.15
C GLY A 212 -0.97 -15.89 2.56
N SER A 213 -0.61 -16.56 3.67
CA SER A 213 -1.26 -17.81 4.12
C SER A 213 -2.73 -17.66 4.49
N ASP A 214 -3.20 -16.43 4.73
CA ASP A 214 -4.58 -16.08 5.03
C ASP A 214 -5.41 -15.76 3.76
N SER A 215 -4.80 -15.81 2.58
CA SER A 215 -5.46 -15.44 1.31
C SER A 215 -6.73 -16.24 1.06
N GLU A 216 -7.78 -15.56 0.60
CA GLU A 216 -8.95 -16.21 0.02
C GLU A 216 -8.68 -16.64 -1.41
N VAL A 217 -9.03 -17.88 -1.75
CA VAL A 217 -8.69 -18.48 -3.04
C VAL A 217 -9.96 -18.71 -3.84
N PHE A 218 -9.96 -18.21 -5.06
CA PHE A 218 -11.03 -18.42 -6.02
C PHE A 218 -10.49 -18.98 -7.32
N PHE A 219 -11.38 -19.63 -8.06
CA PHE A 219 -11.09 -20.30 -9.30
C PHE A 219 -12.04 -19.79 -10.38
N LEU A 220 -11.49 -19.57 -11.57
CA LEU A 220 -12.22 -19.20 -12.78
C LEU A 220 -12.03 -20.27 -13.84
N ASN A 221 -13.12 -20.55 -14.55
CA ASN A 221 -13.03 -21.35 -15.76
C ASN A 221 -12.66 -20.46 -16.95
N GLY A 222 -11.38 -20.35 -17.24
CA GLY A 222 -10.89 -19.69 -18.46
C GLY A 222 -10.86 -20.62 -19.67
N ALA A 223 -11.34 -21.86 -19.55
CA ALA A 223 -11.45 -22.77 -20.68
C ALA A 223 -12.56 -22.31 -21.62
N ASP A 224 -12.17 -22.06 -22.87
CA ASP A 224 -13.12 -22.08 -23.97
C ASP A 224 -12.95 -23.37 -24.79
N THR A 225 -13.32 -23.40 -26.06
CA THR A 225 -13.07 -24.58 -26.90
C THR A 225 -11.57 -24.72 -27.21
N ALA A 226 -11.11 -25.95 -27.46
CA ALA A 226 -9.71 -26.24 -27.79
C ALA A 226 -9.24 -25.50 -29.07
N PHE A 227 -10.17 -25.07 -29.93
CA PHE A 227 -9.90 -24.33 -31.17
C PHE A 227 -10.10 -22.81 -31.06
N SER A 228 -10.45 -22.30 -29.88
CA SER A 228 -10.58 -20.85 -29.67
C SER A 228 -9.23 -20.13 -29.75
N SER A 229 -9.26 -18.88 -30.22
CA SER A 229 -8.09 -18.00 -30.30
C SER A 229 -7.88 -17.19 -29.02
N GLY A 230 -6.66 -16.67 -28.82
CA GLY A 230 -6.32 -15.75 -27.73
C GLY A 230 -7.26 -14.55 -27.67
N ASN A 231 -7.48 -13.86 -28.80
CA ASN A 231 -8.37 -12.70 -28.89
C ASN A 231 -9.81 -13.02 -28.43
N LYS A 232 -10.35 -14.18 -28.84
CA LYS A 232 -11.71 -14.59 -28.45
C LYS A 232 -11.81 -14.87 -26.95
N ARG A 233 -10.82 -15.58 -26.37
CA ARG A 233 -10.78 -15.87 -24.94
C ARG A 233 -10.60 -14.60 -24.10
N TYR A 234 -9.80 -13.65 -24.56
CA TYR A 234 -9.69 -12.33 -23.95
C TYR A 234 -11.04 -11.60 -23.93
N ALA A 235 -11.74 -11.54 -25.05
CA ALA A 235 -13.08 -10.94 -25.12
C ALA A 235 -14.06 -11.63 -24.16
N ASN A 236 -14.09 -12.96 -24.14
CA ASN A 236 -14.94 -13.72 -23.22
C ASN A 236 -14.63 -13.43 -21.74
N GLY A 237 -13.34 -13.28 -21.38
CA GLY A 237 -12.92 -12.90 -20.03
C GLY A 237 -13.40 -11.51 -19.64
N LYS A 238 -13.35 -10.56 -20.59
CA LYS A 238 -13.91 -9.22 -20.40
C LYS A 238 -15.42 -9.28 -20.16
N ASP A 239 -16.17 -9.95 -21.03
CA ASP A 239 -17.62 -10.08 -20.94
C ASP A 239 -18.07 -10.77 -19.64
N PHE A 240 -17.32 -11.81 -19.23
CA PHE A 240 -17.51 -12.48 -17.95
C PHE A 240 -17.42 -11.49 -16.77
N ALA A 241 -16.39 -10.66 -16.73
CA ALA A 241 -16.17 -9.73 -15.64
C ALA A 241 -17.16 -8.56 -15.66
N VAL A 242 -17.50 -8.03 -16.84
CA VAL A 242 -18.53 -6.98 -17.00
C VAL A 242 -19.89 -7.46 -16.50
N SER A 243 -20.37 -8.62 -16.99
CA SER A 243 -21.68 -9.16 -16.58
C SER A 243 -21.79 -9.40 -15.06
N ARG A 244 -20.69 -9.77 -14.41
CA ARG A 244 -20.63 -9.98 -12.96
C ARG A 244 -20.49 -8.69 -12.17
N PHE A 245 -19.82 -7.69 -12.74
CA PHE A 245 -19.81 -6.34 -12.18
C PHE A 245 -21.23 -5.74 -12.16
N ASP A 246 -21.99 -5.93 -13.24
CA ASP A 246 -23.36 -5.42 -13.36
C ASP A 246 -24.35 -6.18 -12.47
N ASN A 247 -24.11 -7.47 -12.22
CA ASN A 247 -24.88 -8.27 -11.27
C ASN A 247 -24.30 -8.24 -9.85
N LYS A 248 -24.72 -7.24 -9.05
CA LYS A 248 -24.33 -7.09 -7.64
C LYS A 248 -24.68 -8.28 -6.73
N GLN A 249 -25.61 -9.14 -7.15
CA GLN A 249 -25.95 -10.34 -6.40
C GLN A 249 -25.01 -11.52 -6.70
N SER A 250 -24.22 -11.43 -7.77
CA SER A 250 -23.30 -12.49 -8.15
C SER A 250 -22.26 -12.72 -7.07
N LYS A 251 -21.88 -14.00 -6.89
CA LYS A 251 -20.81 -14.38 -5.96
C LYS A 251 -19.48 -13.69 -6.31
N PHE A 252 -19.20 -13.52 -7.60
CA PHE A 252 -18.00 -12.83 -8.08
C PHE A 252 -18.01 -11.35 -7.67
N TYR A 253 -19.16 -10.66 -7.76
CA TYR A 253 -19.26 -9.27 -7.30
C TYR A 253 -18.91 -9.14 -5.83
N LYS A 254 -19.57 -9.91 -4.98
CA LYS A 254 -19.37 -9.88 -3.51
C LYS A 254 -17.93 -10.23 -3.13
N ALA A 255 -17.34 -11.22 -3.81
CA ALA A 255 -15.97 -11.63 -3.54
C ALA A 255 -14.91 -10.63 -4.03
N ILE A 256 -15.08 -10.10 -5.25
CA ILE A 256 -14.00 -9.41 -5.98
C ILE A 256 -14.22 -7.89 -6.08
N PHE A 257 -15.45 -7.44 -6.28
CA PHE A 257 -15.77 -6.03 -6.58
C PHE A 257 -16.31 -5.24 -5.38
N GLU A 258 -16.91 -5.90 -4.39
CA GLU A 258 -17.56 -5.25 -3.24
C GLU A 258 -16.54 -4.55 -2.32
N ASP A 259 -15.48 -5.28 -1.97
CA ASP A 259 -14.41 -4.81 -1.10
C ASP A 259 -13.11 -4.58 -1.86
N SER A 260 -12.44 -3.46 -1.58
CA SER A 260 -11.11 -3.19 -2.12
C SER A 260 -10.07 -4.05 -1.42
N ARG A 261 -9.58 -5.09 -2.10
CA ARG A 261 -8.62 -6.07 -1.60
C ARG A 261 -7.41 -6.15 -2.53
N ARG A 262 -6.30 -6.67 -2.00
CA ARG A 262 -5.13 -7.05 -2.82
C ARG A 262 -5.53 -8.28 -3.65
N ILE A 263 -5.36 -8.22 -4.97
CA ILE A 263 -5.75 -9.31 -5.88
C ILE A 263 -4.51 -9.80 -6.62
N MET A 264 -4.32 -11.11 -6.62
CA MET A 264 -3.28 -11.81 -7.37
C MET A 264 -3.96 -12.76 -8.34
N VAL A 265 -3.42 -12.87 -9.55
CA VAL A 265 -3.97 -13.74 -10.58
C VAL A 265 -2.92 -14.74 -11.01
N VAL A 266 -3.27 -16.02 -10.99
CA VAL A 266 -2.47 -17.11 -11.54
C VAL A 266 -3.29 -17.76 -12.63
N SER A 267 -2.71 -17.99 -13.80
CA SER A 267 -3.46 -18.60 -14.91
C SER A 267 -2.58 -19.58 -15.66
N HIS A 268 -3.23 -20.50 -16.39
CA HIS A 268 -2.53 -21.53 -17.12
C HIS A 268 -3.08 -21.69 -18.53
N SER A 269 -2.21 -21.94 -19.52
CA SER A 269 -2.63 -22.32 -20.88
C SER A 269 -3.58 -21.28 -21.49
N MET A 270 -4.69 -21.76 -22.06
CA MET A 270 -5.77 -20.95 -22.61
C MET A 270 -6.36 -19.93 -21.62
N GLY A 271 -6.24 -20.21 -20.31
CA GLY A 271 -6.73 -19.37 -19.24
C GLY A 271 -5.98 -18.04 -19.13
N GLY A 272 -4.76 -17.94 -19.70
CA GLY A 272 -4.00 -16.69 -19.70
C GLY A 272 -4.70 -15.55 -20.43
N ALA A 273 -5.21 -15.82 -21.65
CA ALA A 273 -5.94 -14.82 -22.43
C ALA A 273 -7.25 -14.39 -21.73
N PHE A 274 -8.01 -15.36 -21.20
CA PHE A 274 -9.23 -15.09 -20.44
C PHE A 274 -8.94 -14.27 -19.17
N ALA A 275 -7.87 -14.63 -18.44
CA ALA A 275 -7.46 -13.92 -17.24
C ALA A 275 -7.15 -12.44 -17.55
N GLU A 276 -6.41 -12.16 -18.63
CA GLU A 276 -6.13 -10.78 -19.04
C GLU A 276 -7.42 -10.03 -19.46
N GLY A 277 -8.38 -10.72 -20.06
CA GLY A 277 -9.73 -10.18 -20.29
C GLY A 277 -10.42 -9.74 -18.99
N VAL A 278 -10.42 -10.59 -17.96
CA VAL A 278 -10.95 -10.26 -16.63
C VAL A 278 -10.17 -9.10 -15.99
N ILE A 279 -8.84 -9.16 -16.02
CA ILE A 279 -7.94 -8.15 -15.45
C ILE A 279 -8.18 -6.78 -16.09
N SER A 280 -8.49 -6.72 -17.40
CA SER A 280 -8.82 -5.46 -18.08
C SER A 280 -9.97 -4.71 -17.38
N VAL A 281 -11.02 -5.44 -16.98
CA VAL A 281 -12.16 -4.88 -16.25
C VAL A 281 -11.77 -4.51 -14.82
N LEU A 282 -11.00 -5.36 -14.12
CA LEU A 282 -10.51 -5.03 -12.77
C LEU A 282 -9.69 -3.72 -12.79
N LYS A 283 -8.87 -3.52 -13.82
CA LYS A 283 -8.10 -2.29 -14.07
C LYS A 283 -9.00 -1.10 -14.35
N GLU A 284 -9.97 -1.23 -15.26
CA GLU A 284 -10.98 -0.19 -15.56
C GLU A 284 -11.72 0.25 -14.28
N LYS A 285 -12.02 -0.69 -13.38
CA LYS A 285 -12.68 -0.44 -12.08
C LYS A 285 -11.71 -0.06 -10.94
N LYS A 286 -10.43 0.15 -11.24
CA LYS A 286 -9.39 0.59 -10.29
C LYS A 286 -9.22 -0.34 -9.08
N LEU A 287 -9.42 -1.65 -9.27
CA LEU A 287 -9.13 -2.64 -8.23
C LEU A 287 -7.61 -2.86 -8.09
N ASN A 288 -7.17 -3.27 -6.90
CA ASN A 288 -5.75 -3.42 -6.57
C ASN A 288 -5.22 -4.81 -6.98
N VAL A 289 -5.03 -5.01 -8.28
CA VAL A 289 -4.27 -6.17 -8.80
C VAL A 289 -2.78 -5.95 -8.53
N GLU A 290 -2.13 -6.84 -7.78
CA GLU A 290 -0.73 -6.68 -7.36
C GLU A 290 0.25 -7.61 -8.07
N LYS A 291 -0.22 -8.77 -8.54
CA LYS A 291 0.61 -9.73 -9.26
C LYS A 291 -0.20 -10.51 -10.26
N VAL A 292 0.38 -10.77 -11.43
CA VAL A 292 -0.17 -11.68 -12.43
C VAL A 292 0.92 -12.67 -12.84
N VAL A 293 0.61 -13.97 -12.80
CA VAL A 293 1.51 -15.05 -13.20
C VAL A 293 0.81 -15.92 -14.23
N HIS A 294 1.33 -15.96 -15.45
CA HIS A 294 0.88 -16.85 -16.51
C HIS A 294 1.81 -18.05 -16.61
N LEU A 295 1.25 -19.25 -16.56
CA LEU A 295 1.97 -20.51 -16.65
C LEU A 295 1.63 -21.17 -17.99
N SER A 296 2.62 -21.40 -18.84
CA SER A 296 2.45 -21.93 -20.20
C SER A 296 1.29 -21.28 -20.98
N PRO A 297 1.17 -19.94 -21.12
CA PRO A 297 0.05 -19.33 -21.83
C PRO A 297 0.03 -19.67 -23.33
N ALA A 298 -1.17 -19.90 -23.87
CA ALA A 298 -1.38 -20.25 -25.28
C ALA A 298 -2.00 -19.10 -26.09
N ASP A 299 -1.59 -18.94 -27.35
CA ASP A 299 -1.96 -17.90 -28.30
C ASP A 299 -1.62 -16.46 -27.79
N ASN A 300 -0.36 -16.27 -27.39
CA ASN A 300 0.23 -15.05 -26.82
C ASN A 300 0.11 -13.78 -27.69
N SER A 301 0.03 -13.88 -29.02
CA SER A 301 -0.23 -12.67 -29.87
C SER A 301 -1.65 -12.16 -29.76
N GLY A 302 -2.59 -12.99 -29.31
CA GLY A 302 -4.01 -12.65 -29.21
C GLY A 302 -4.38 -11.78 -28.01
N PHE A 303 -3.41 -11.35 -27.19
CA PHE A 303 -3.65 -10.47 -26.06
C PHE A 303 -2.34 -9.83 -25.58
N SER A 304 -2.40 -9.00 -24.54
CA SER A 304 -1.24 -8.38 -23.91
C SER A 304 -1.51 -8.18 -22.42
N ALA A 305 -0.44 -8.05 -21.65
CA ALA A 305 -0.52 -7.81 -20.22
C ALA A 305 -1.17 -6.45 -19.92
N ASN A 306 -2.23 -6.44 -19.12
CA ASN A 306 -2.87 -5.20 -18.67
C ASN A 306 -2.02 -4.46 -17.63
N TYR A 307 -1.13 -5.17 -16.93
CA TYR A 307 -0.23 -4.64 -15.91
C TYR A 307 1.24 -5.01 -16.19
N PRO A 308 1.88 -4.33 -17.15
CA PRO A 308 3.21 -4.69 -17.63
C PRO A 308 4.32 -4.64 -16.58
N ASP A 309 4.11 -3.93 -15.46
CA ASP A 309 5.03 -3.76 -14.35
C ASP A 309 4.98 -4.89 -13.30
N LYS A 310 4.06 -5.84 -13.44
CA LYS A 310 3.80 -6.91 -12.46
C LYS A 310 3.17 -8.18 -13.06
N THR A 311 3.19 -8.33 -14.37
CA THR A 311 2.81 -9.57 -15.07
C THR A 311 4.06 -10.38 -15.44
N TYR A 312 4.05 -11.66 -15.09
CA TYR A 312 5.13 -12.60 -15.33
C TYR A 312 4.63 -13.79 -16.14
N GLN A 313 5.50 -14.37 -16.96
CA GLN A 313 5.22 -15.59 -17.71
C GLN A 313 6.28 -16.66 -17.41
N LEU A 314 5.85 -17.90 -17.22
CA LEU A 314 6.72 -19.06 -17.14
C LEU A 314 6.30 -20.09 -18.16
N ASP A 315 7.26 -20.55 -18.94
CA ASP A 315 7.11 -21.66 -19.87
C ASP A 315 8.08 -22.78 -19.52
N ILE A 316 7.82 -23.94 -20.10
CA ILE A 316 8.64 -25.14 -19.95
C ILE A 316 9.00 -25.68 -21.33
N SER A 317 10.23 -26.15 -21.50
CA SER A 317 10.65 -26.84 -22.72
C SER A 317 9.82 -28.10 -22.94
N TRP A 318 9.71 -28.60 -24.17
CA TRP A 318 8.92 -29.81 -24.47
C TRP A 318 7.47 -29.72 -23.98
N ASP A 319 6.86 -28.55 -24.16
CA ASP A 319 5.44 -28.34 -23.95
C ASP A 319 4.70 -28.62 -25.26
N PRO A 320 4.10 -29.81 -25.45
CA PRO A 320 3.47 -30.18 -26.73
C PRO A 320 2.28 -29.28 -27.08
N VAL A 321 1.63 -28.69 -26.08
CA VAL A 321 0.49 -27.80 -26.30
C VAL A 321 0.99 -26.46 -26.84
N LEU A 322 2.03 -25.88 -26.25
CA LEU A 322 2.62 -24.64 -26.76
C LEU A 322 3.37 -24.84 -28.07
N MET A 323 4.02 -25.99 -28.27
CA MET A 323 4.63 -26.33 -29.57
C MET A 323 3.60 -26.36 -30.70
N TYR A 324 2.35 -26.74 -30.41
CA TYR A 324 1.26 -26.68 -31.38
C TYR A 324 0.62 -25.29 -31.47
N LYS A 325 0.23 -24.71 -30.33
CA LYS A 325 -0.53 -23.45 -30.27
C LYS A 325 0.30 -22.22 -30.59
N ASN A 326 1.58 -22.23 -30.23
CA ASN A 326 2.46 -21.09 -30.36
C ASN A 326 3.54 -21.29 -31.45
N LEU A 327 3.42 -22.31 -32.32
CA LEU A 327 4.42 -22.63 -33.36
C LEU A 327 4.82 -21.43 -34.22
N ASN A 328 3.84 -20.59 -34.56
CA ASN A 328 4.01 -19.37 -35.35
C ASN A 328 3.53 -18.14 -34.58
N ASP A 329 3.67 -18.16 -33.26
CA ASP A 329 3.20 -17.12 -32.37
C ASP A 329 4.35 -16.46 -31.61
N ARG A 330 4.05 -15.45 -30.80
CA ARG A 330 5.00 -14.85 -29.88
C ARG A 330 5.39 -15.85 -28.79
N ASP A 331 6.68 -15.94 -28.54
CA ASP A 331 7.24 -16.67 -27.40
C ASP A 331 6.63 -16.19 -26.07
N TYR A 332 6.35 -14.89 -25.95
CA TYR A 332 5.82 -14.29 -24.72
C TYR A 332 4.65 -13.33 -25.00
N ILE A 333 3.77 -13.24 -24.00
CA ILE A 333 2.67 -12.27 -23.98
C ILE A 333 3.24 -10.86 -24.13
N GLY A 334 2.60 -10.05 -24.97
CA GLY A 334 3.01 -8.67 -25.17
C GLY A 334 2.98 -7.87 -23.86
N GLY A 335 4.08 -7.18 -23.54
CA GLY A 335 4.14 -6.26 -22.40
C GLY A 335 4.39 -6.90 -21.04
N VAL A 336 4.72 -8.19 -20.94
CA VAL A 336 5.10 -8.78 -19.63
C VAL A 336 6.35 -8.13 -19.05
N LYS A 337 6.44 -8.11 -17.71
CA LYS A 337 7.62 -7.63 -16.99
C LYS A 337 8.83 -8.52 -17.23
N ALA A 338 8.60 -9.82 -17.11
CA ALA A 338 9.59 -10.84 -17.38
C ALA A 338 8.91 -12.14 -17.83
N ALA A 339 9.58 -12.89 -18.70
CA ALA A 339 9.23 -14.26 -19.04
C ALA A 339 10.44 -15.17 -18.86
N GLY A 340 10.22 -16.42 -18.45
CA GLY A 340 11.28 -17.41 -18.30
C GLY A 340 10.89 -18.75 -18.93
N LEU A 341 11.79 -19.34 -19.71
CA LEU A 341 11.66 -20.69 -20.24
C LEU A 341 12.56 -21.63 -19.42
N MET A 342 11.98 -22.68 -18.87
CA MET A 342 12.68 -23.66 -18.03
C MET A 342 12.86 -24.99 -18.74
N GLN A 343 13.99 -25.66 -18.50
CA GLN A 343 14.16 -27.05 -18.91
C GLN A 343 13.16 -27.93 -18.16
N ASN A 344 12.43 -28.77 -18.88
CA ASN A 344 11.51 -29.73 -18.28
C ASN A 344 12.31 -30.76 -17.48
N PRO A 345 12.07 -30.89 -16.15
CA PRO A 345 12.73 -31.92 -15.34
C PRO A 345 12.37 -33.34 -15.78
N GLY A 346 11.17 -33.52 -16.35
CA GLY A 346 10.72 -34.79 -16.91
C GLY A 346 11.08 -34.99 -18.39
N HIS A 347 11.99 -34.17 -18.92
CA HIS A 347 12.39 -34.16 -20.34
C HIS A 347 11.22 -33.97 -21.31
N ASP A 348 10.70 -35.02 -21.93
CA ASP A 348 9.62 -34.98 -22.91
C ASP A 348 8.23 -35.25 -22.31
N GLN A 349 8.16 -35.60 -21.03
CA GLN A 349 6.91 -35.99 -20.38
C GLN A 349 6.20 -34.82 -19.70
N TYR A 350 4.88 -34.75 -19.94
CA TYR A 350 3.92 -33.93 -19.19
C TYR A 350 4.24 -32.43 -19.08
N GLY A 351 5.09 -31.86 -19.94
CA GLY A 351 5.58 -30.48 -19.84
C GLY A 351 4.45 -29.48 -19.55
N HIS A 352 3.44 -29.44 -20.42
CA HIS A 352 2.29 -28.55 -20.23
C HIS A 352 1.51 -28.78 -18.94
N ALA A 353 1.35 -30.03 -18.50
CA ALA A 353 0.61 -30.31 -17.27
C ALA A 353 1.43 -29.95 -16.03
N ASN A 354 2.75 -30.13 -16.08
CA ASN A 354 3.64 -29.89 -14.96
C ASN A 354 3.58 -28.43 -14.50
N THR A 355 3.46 -27.46 -15.42
CA THR A 355 3.39 -26.03 -15.06
C THR A 355 2.17 -25.66 -14.21
N LYS A 356 1.11 -26.47 -14.21
CA LYS A 356 -0.06 -26.30 -13.32
C LYS A 356 -0.12 -27.29 -12.14
N LEU A 357 0.73 -28.32 -12.11
CA LEU A 357 0.70 -29.37 -11.09
C LEU A 357 1.81 -29.20 -10.06
N GLU A 358 3.01 -28.83 -10.50
CA GLU A 358 4.22 -29.06 -9.72
C GLU A 358 4.67 -27.85 -8.90
N GLY A 359 5.02 -28.09 -7.65
CA GLY A 359 5.46 -27.04 -6.73
C GLY A 359 6.76 -26.35 -7.16
N TYR A 360 7.66 -27.06 -7.85
CA TYR A 360 8.92 -26.48 -8.31
C TYR A 360 8.71 -25.35 -9.33
N VAL A 361 7.56 -25.30 -10.01
CA VAL A 361 7.23 -24.25 -10.97
C VAL A 361 7.08 -22.91 -10.26
N TRP A 362 6.59 -22.93 -9.02
CA TRP A 362 6.51 -21.71 -8.22
C TRP A 362 7.89 -21.20 -7.79
N ASP A 363 8.84 -22.11 -7.55
CA ASP A 363 10.24 -21.73 -7.27
C ASP A 363 10.87 -21.01 -8.48
N TRP A 364 10.51 -21.42 -9.70
CA TRP A 364 10.92 -20.73 -10.92
C TRP A 364 10.35 -19.31 -10.99
N PHE A 365 9.10 -19.11 -10.57
CA PHE A 365 8.49 -17.78 -10.54
C PHE A 365 9.20 -16.88 -9.53
N GLU A 366 9.43 -17.39 -8.31
CA GLU A 366 10.13 -16.64 -7.27
C GLU A 366 11.53 -16.21 -7.73
N ASP A 367 12.26 -17.08 -8.44
CA ASP A 367 13.57 -16.73 -9.00
C ASP A 367 13.47 -15.72 -10.15
N LEU A 368 12.53 -15.91 -11.10
CA LEU A 368 12.31 -14.98 -12.22
C LEU A 368 11.95 -13.57 -11.73
N GLU A 369 11.22 -13.49 -10.62
CA GLU A 369 10.81 -12.21 -10.05
C GLU A 369 12.00 -11.37 -9.60
N VAL A 370 12.97 -12.00 -8.94
CA VAL A 370 14.07 -11.33 -8.23
C VAL A 370 15.39 -11.35 -9.00
N ILE A 371 15.51 -12.18 -10.03
CA ILE A 371 16.75 -12.35 -10.80
C ILE A 371 17.30 -11.02 -11.30
N THR A 372 18.59 -10.78 -11.07
CA THR A 372 19.32 -9.63 -11.62
C THR A 372 20.34 -10.13 -12.63
N LEU A 373 20.40 -9.48 -13.79
CA LEU A 373 21.35 -9.77 -14.86
C LEU A 373 22.33 -8.60 -14.95
N THR A 374 23.59 -8.86 -14.64
CA THR A 374 24.66 -7.84 -14.66
C THR A 374 25.66 -8.18 -15.75
N PHE A 375 26.00 -7.20 -16.59
CA PHE A 375 27.01 -7.37 -17.61
C PHE A 375 28.31 -7.88 -16.99
N SER A 376 28.88 -8.93 -17.57
CA SER A 376 30.13 -9.53 -17.10
C SER A 376 31.26 -9.31 -18.09
N ARG A 377 31.08 -9.67 -19.36
CA ARG A 377 32.15 -9.63 -20.38
C ARG A 377 31.57 -9.69 -21.79
N THR A 378 32.42 -9.41 -22.78
CA THR A 378 32.15 -9.68 -24.19
C THR A 378 33.03 -10.82 -24.66
N GLU A 379 32.46 -11.79 -25.37
CA GLU A 379 33.17 -12.91 -25.99
C GLU A 379 33.10 -12.82 -27.51
N THR A 380 34.05 -13.46 -28.19
CA THR A 380 34.01 -13.64 -29.65
C THR A 380 33.66 -15.10 -29.94
N VAL A 381 32.48 -15.31 -30.52
CA VAL A 381 32.00 -16.62 -31.00
C VAL A 381 32.06 -16.67 -32.52
N TYR A 382 32.27 -17.86 -33.08
CA TYR A 382 32.40 -18.04 -34.53
C TYR A 382 31.17 -18.75 -35.07
N GLN A 383 30.35 -18.05 -35.86
CA GLN A 383 29.20 -18.65 -36.54
C GLN A 383 29.63 -19.22 -37.89
N ARG A 384 29.35 -20.51 -38.11
CA ARG A 384 29.57 -21.18 -39.39
C ARG A 384 28.48 -20.77 -40.38
N MET A 385 28.87 -20.24 -41.53
CA MET A 385 27.93 -19.91 -42.60
C MET A 385 27.45 -21.19 -43.30
N PRO A 386 26.20 -21.24 -43.78
CA PRO A 386 25.73 -22.34 -44.63
C PRO A 386 26.68 -22.48 -45.83
N SER A 387 27.22 -23.68 -46.04
CA SER A 387 28.06 -23.99 -47.20
C SER A 387 27.17 -24.49 -48.33
N ASP A 388 27.43 -24.02 -49.55
CA ASP A 388 26.84 -24.50 -50.81
C ASP A 388 27.40 -25.87 -51.25
N GLY A 389 28.25 -26.49 -50.42
CA GLY A 389 28.82 -27.82 -50.66
C GLY A 389 30.07 -27.85 -51.54
N LEU A 390 30.57 -26.69 -52.01
CA LEU A 390 31.69 -26.62 -52.96
C LEU A 390 32.93 -25.85 -52.46
N GLY A 391 33.03 -25.56 -51.16
CA GLY A 391 34.21 -24.90 -50.57
C GLY A 391 34.35 -25.08 -49.05
N PRO A 392 35.51 -24.71 -48.47
CA PRO A 392 35.71 -24.76 -47.02
C PRO A 392 34.68 -23.86 -46.32
N ALA A 393 34.15 -24.34 -45.20
CA ALA A 393 33.12 -23.59 -44.48
C ALA A 393 33.68 -22.28 -43.91
N THR A 394 33.11 -21.16 -44.36
CA THR A 394 33.46 -19.83 -43.85
C THR A 394 32.82 -19.61 -42.48
N SER A 395 33.62 -19.16 -41.51
CA SER A 395 33.14 -18.72 -40.19
C SER A 395 33.26 -17.20 -40.06
N ILE A 396 32.22 -16.55 -39.52
CA ILE A 396 32.26 -15.13 -39.18
C ILE A 396 32.41 -14.94 -37.66
N PRO A 397 33.32 -14.07 -37.19
CA PRO A 397 33.41 -13.72 -35.77
C PRO A 397 32.25 -12.80 -35.38
N LEU A 398 31.55 -13.17 -34.31
CA LEU A 398 30.46 -12.40 -33.71
C LEU A 398 30.84 -12.06 -32.28
N LYS A 399 30.58 -10.82 -31.87
CA LYS A 399 30.75 -10.40 -30.48
C LYS A 399 29.45 -10.58 -29.73
N VAL A 400 29.49 -11.36 -28.64
CA VAL A 400 28.33 -11.63 -27.79
C VAL A 400 28.58 -11.10 -26.39
N ASN A 401 27.55 -10.55 -25.76
CA ASN A 401 27.66 -9.98 -24.42
C ASN A 401 27.11 -10.96 -23.39
N ILE A 402 27.94 -11.31 -22.42
CA ILE A 402 27.64 -12.28 -21.37
C ILE A 402 27.27 -11.54 -20.08
N TYR A 403 26.18 -11.96 -19.46
CA TYR A 403 25.61 -11.44 -18.23
C TYR A 403 25.61 -12.52 -17.16
N LYS A 404 25.89 -12.15 -15.91
CA LYS A 404 25.78 -13.06 -14.76
C LYS A 404 24.44 -12.88 -14.06
N SER A 405 23.80 -13.98 -13.70
CA SER A 405 22.59 -13.96 -12.86
C SER A 405 22.94 -13.95 -11.38
N SER A 406 22.13 -13.23 -10.60
CA SER A 406 22.24 -13.18 -9.14
C SER A 406 20.87 -12.88 -8.50
N GLY A 407 20.77 -13.02 -7.17
CA GLY A 407 19.58 -12.69 -6.39
C GLY A 407 18.50 -13.77 -6.34
N MET A 408 18.67 -14.87 -7.07
CA MET A 408 17.76 -16.02 -7.09
C MET A 408 17.73 -16.71 -5.73
N LYS A 409 16.53 -17.09 -5.28
CA LYS A 409 16.28 -17.74 -3.99
C LYS A 409 16.50 -19.25 -4.06
N HIS A 410 16.14 -19.86 -5.19
CA HIS A 410 16.17 -21.31 -5.40
C HIS A 410 17.24 -21.75 -6.41
N ASN A 411 18.04 -20.80 -6.91
CA ASN A 411 19.15 -20.99 -7.85
C ASN A 411 18.75 -21.78 -9.11
N LYS A 412 17.60 -21.44 -9.70
CA LYS A 412 17.08 -22.08 -10.90
C LYS A 412 17.71 -21.47 -12.15
N GLN A 413 18.18 -22.34 -13.04
CA GLN A 413 18.75 -21.95 -14.34
C GLN A 413 17.64 -21.93 -15.39
N PHE A 414 17.46 -20.79 -16.06
CA PHE A 414 16.53 -20.64 -17.17
C PHE A 414 17.27 -20.92 -18.49
N ILE A 415 16.59 -21.54 -19.45
CA ILE A 415 17.08 -21.68 -20.83
C ILE A 415 17.04 -20.32 -21.53
N LYS A 416 15.97 -19.56 -21.28
CA LYS A 416 15.73 -18.25 -21.88
C LYS A 416 15.03 -17.34 -20.89
N ILE A 417 15.43 -16.09 -20.83
CA ILE A 417 14.79 -15.04 -20.04
C ILE A 417 14.49 -13.87 -20.96
N TYR A 418 13.25 -13.39 -20.94
CA TYR A 418 12.89 -12.08 -21.47
C TYR A 418 12.74 -11.11 -20.29
N LYS A 419 13.50 -10.01 -20.27
CA LYS A 419 13.42 -8.98 -19.21
C LYS A 419 13.92 -7.65 -19.76
N ASN A 420 13.27 -6.54 -19.35
CA ASN A 420 13.64 -5.19 -19.79
C ASN A 420 13.65 -5.01 -21.33
N LYS A 421 12.75 -5.71 -22.04
CA LYS A 421 12.68 -5.76 -23.51
C LYS A 421 13.89 -6.41 -24.20
N GLU A 422 14.69 -7.15 -23.45
CA GLU A 422 15.85 -7.88 -23.95
C GLU A 422 15.66 -9.37 -23.70
N THR A 423 16.27 -10.19 -24.56
CA THR A 423 16.26 -11.64 -24.45
C THR A 423 17.65 -12.13 -24.09
N TYR A 424 17.70 -13.04 -23.13
CA TYR A 424 18.91 -13.63 -22.59
C TYR A 424 18.80 -15.14 -22.72
N HIS A 425 19.77 -15.77 -23.37
CA HIS A 425 19.84 -17.21 -23.58
C HIS A 425 20.88 -17.82 -22.64
N GLU A 426 20.62 -19.03 -22.15
CA GLU A 426 21.60 -19.77 -21.36
C GLU A 426 22.92 -19.91 -22.13
N HIS A 427 24.00 -19.47 -21.49
CA HIS A 427 25.35 -19.59 -22.03
C HIS A 427 26.16 -20.59 -21.22
N SER A 428 26.17 -20.44 -19.90
CA SER A 428 26.79 -21.37 -18.96
C SER A 428 26.09 -21.27 -17.61
N LYS A 429 26.56 -22.00 -16.60
CA LYS A 429 25.96 -21.97 -15.26
C LYS A 429 25.92 -20.54 -14.70
N ASN A 430 24.73 -20.02 -14.45
CA ASN A 430 24.46 -18.65 -14.00
C ASN A 430 24.93 -17.55 -14.98
N GLU A 431 25.19 -17.89 -16.24
CA GLU A 431 25.59 -16.94 -17.27
C GLU A 431 24.66 -17.01 -18.46
N TYR A 432 24.35 -15.83 -19.00
CA TYR A 432 23.43 -15.66 -20.10
C TYR A 432 24.03 -14.79 -21.20
N GLU A 433 23.86 -15.21 -22.43
CA GLU A 433 24.15 -14.43 -23.62
C GLU A 433 22.95 -13.55 -23.95
N LYS A 434 23.19 -12.25 -24.15
CA LYS A 434 22.15 -11.32 -24.61
C LYS A 434 22.05 -11.35 -26.14
N SER A 435 20.85 -11.60 -26.65
CA SER A 435 20.52 -11.54 -28.09
C SER A 435 20.20 -10.13 -28.59
#